data_AF-A0A1H9Y9D1-F1
#
_entry.id   AF-A0A1H9Y9D1-F1
#
_cell.length_a   1.000
_cell.length_b   1.000
_cell.length_c   1.000
_cell.angle_alpha   90.00
_cell.angle_beta   90.00
_cell.angle_gamma   90.00
#
_symmetry.space_group_name_H-M   'P 1'
#
loop_
_entity.id
_entity.type
_entity.pdbx_description
1 polymer ?
#
loop_
_entity_poly.entity_id
_entity_poly.type
_entity_poly.pdbx_seq_one_letter_code
_entity_poly.pdbx_strand_id
1 'polypeptide(L)'
;MRYIGIDIGGANTKVASSDGEIKELLYIPLWKDTTLPSALKDLSKRLKPDALAVVMTGELADCFADKDEGVSFIMNAVNNAFDCKIEYVNNSGHFQDTTRNTRDLAAANWAASARLIGKEVGDCIFVDVGSTTSDIIPIKNGKHVAGYTDFFRLLRSELVYAGTLRTNLAALLKTVELKEGTCRVSSELFATTADAYMLLGDIDRDLFTCETSDGAGRDRIDCMRRLARVVCADLAEISEEDLLMIAKDVKETQISLLCEAISTVAEKNGLDTIVSAGLGEFMIEEAAMRLGLDCFSTSDKWGPEISKVFPAYAAAKLLEEENVN
;
A
#
# COMPACT_ATOMS: atom_id res chain seq x y z
N MET A 1 20.91 5.45 -19.51
CA MET A 1 20.28 4.11 -19.50
C MET A 1 18.93 4.25 -18.83
N ARG A 2 17.93 3.51 -19.28
CA ARG A 2 16.57 3.52 -18.76
C ARG A 2 16.40 2.37 -17.77
N TYR A 3 16.57 2.68 -16.49
CA TYR A 3 16.29 1.75 -15.39
C TYR A 3 14.83 1.87 -14.99
N ILE A 4 14.10 0.76 -15.06
CA ILE A 4 12.69 0.68 -14.67
C ILE A 4 12.58 -0.20 -13.43
N GLY A 5 11.73 0.19 -12.50
CA GLY A 5 11.29 -0.64 -11.39
C GLY A 5 9.83 -1.03 -11.58
N ILE A 6 9.50 -2.25 -11.18
CA ILE A 6 8.12 -2.77 -11.17
C ILE A 6 7.83 -3.38 -9.79
N ASP A 7 6.76 -2.93 -9.15
CA ASP A 7 6.17 -3.55 -7.97
C ASP A 7 4.91 -4.32 -8.37
N ILE A 8 4.99 -5.65 -8.34
CA ILE A 8 3.88 -6.54 -8.68
C ILE A 8 3.14 -6.92 -7.40
N GLY A 9 2.09 -6.17 -7.09
CA GLY A 9 1.19 -6.44 -5.98
C GLY A 9 0.07 -7.40 -6.36
N GLY A 10 -0.74 -7.78 -5.36
CA GLY A 10 -1.86 -8.69 -5.59
C GLY A 10 -2.96 -8.10 -6.48
N ALA A 11 -3.23 -6.80 -6.32
CA ALA A 11 -4.29 -6.08 -7.03
C ALA A 11 -3.77 -5.11 -8.09
N ASN A 12 -2.62 -4.51 -7.82
CA ASN A 12 -2.06 -3.43 -8.62
C ASN A 12 -0.60 -3.72 -8.94
N THR A 13 -0.19 -3.34 -10.14
CA THR A 13 1.21 -3.30 -10.57
C THR A 13 1.63 -1.84 -10.70
N LYS A 14 2.71 -1.45 -10.03
CA LYS A 14 3.27 -0.10 -10.08
C LYS A 14 4.53 -0.12 -10.94
N VAL A 15 4.73 0.90 -11.77
CA VAL A 15 5.89 1.03 -12.65
C VAL A 15 6.47 2.42 -12.49
N ALA A 16 7.78 2.50 -12.34
CA ALA A 16 8.47 3.79 -12.30
C ALA A 16 9.86 3.73 -12.94
N SER A 17 10.32 4.84 -13.49
CA SER A 17 11.71 5.00 -13.92
C SER A 17 12.56 5.67 -12.83
N SER A 18 13.85 5.37 -12.83
CA SER A 18 14.83 5.98 -11.91
C SER A 18 14.90 7.50 -12.03
N ASP A 19 14.77 8.06 -13.22
CA ASP A 19 14.68 9.51 -13.44
C ASP A 19 13.34 10.14 -13.02
N GLY A 20 12.35 9.32 -12.66
CA GLY A 20 11.02 9.77 -12.27
C GLY A 20 10.14 10.24 -13.45
N GLU A 21 10.53 10.04 -14.72
CA GLU A 21 9.72 10.43 -15.87
C GLU A 21 8.52 9.50 -16.11
N ILE A 22 8.66 8.20 -15.81
CA ILE A 22 7.61 7.18 -15.90
C ILE A 22 7.06 6.92 -14.50
N LYS A 23 5.75 7.03 -14.33
CA LYS A 23 4.98 6.66 -13.13
C LYS A 23 3.65 6.09 -13.59
N GLU A 24 3.40 4.81 -13.35
CA GLU A 24 2.14 4.17 -13.76
C GLU A 24 1.64 3.26 -12.65
N LEU A 25 0.34 3.37 -12.37
CA LEU A 25 -0.40 2.47 -11.49
C LEU A 25 -1.42 1.71 -12.32
N LEU A 26 -1.24 0.40 -12.44
CA LEU A 26 -2.08 -0.47 -13.26
C LEU A 26 -2.89 -1.40 -12.35
N TYR A 27 -4.21 -1.41 -12.50
CA TYR A 27 -5.07 -2.37 -11.81
C TYR A 27 -5.04 -3.71 -12.54
N ILE A 28 -4.31 -4.68 -11.98
CA ILE A 28 -4.09 -6.02 -12.54
C ILE A 28 -4.22 -7.03 -11.40
N PRO A 29 -5.46 -7.41 -11.02
CA PRO A 29 -5.66 -8.39 -9.95
C PRO A 29 -5.14 -9.77 -10.38
N LEU A 30 -4.29 -10.37 -9.53
CA LEU A 30 -3.72 -11.70 -9.78
C LEU A 30 -4.75 -12.81 -9.62
N TRP A 31 -5.74 -12.62 -8.75
CA TRP A 31 -6.74 -13.63 -8.39
C TRP A 31 -7.94 -13.73 -9.37
N LYS A 32 -7.97 -12.95 -10.44
CA LYS A 32 -9.13 -12.81 -11.33
C LYS A 32 -8.68 -12.77 -12.80
N ASP A 33 -8.54 -13.94 -13.43
CA ASP A 33 -8.12 -14.09 -14.85
C ASP A 33 -7.02 -13.11 -15.25
N THR A 34 -5.90 -13.17 -14.51
CA THR A 34 -4.91 -12.10 -14.53
C THR A 34 -4.34 -11.83 -15.92
N THR A 35 -4.31 -10.55 -16.30
CA THR A 35 -3.70 -10.06 -17.55
C THR A 35 -2.22 -9.72 -17.39
N LEU A 36 -1.61 -10.04 -16.23
CA LEU A 36 -0.23 -9.69 -15.91
C LEU A 36 0.75 -10.09 -17.04
N PRO A 37 0.74 -11.32 -17.60
CA PRO A 37 1.71 -11.69 -18.63
C PRO A 37 1.61 -10.86 -19.92
N SER A 38 0.40 -10.49 -20.36
CA SER A 38 0.23 -9.65 -21.55
C SER A 38 0.57 -8.19 -21.26
N ALA A 39 0.15 -7.68 -20.10
CA ALA A 39 0.47 -6.31 -19.68
C ALA A 39 1.98 -6.10 -19.58
N LEU A 40 2.72 -7.04 -18.99
CA LEU A 40 4.19 -6.97 -18.92
C LEU A 40 4.85 -6.98 -20.30
N LYS A 41 4.33 -7.75 -21.27
CA LYS A 41 4.84 -7.74 -22.66
C LYS A 41 4.59 -6.38 -23.33
N ASP A 42 3.45 -5.76 -23.09
CA ASP A 42 3.14 -4.44 -23.63
C ASP A 42 4.01 -3.35 -22.97
N LEU A 43 4.24 -3.44 -21.66
CA LEU A 43 5.20 -2.59 -20.94
C LEU A 43 6.62 -2.72 -21.52
N SER A 44 7.09 -3.95 -21.72
CA SER A 44 8.40 -4.24 -22.30
C SER A 44 8.57 -3.59 -23.68
N LYS A 45 7.59 -3.75 -24.58
CA LYS A 45 7.61 -3.15 -25.93
C LYS A 45 7.59 -1.63 -25.91
N ARG A 46 6.81 -1.03 -25.00
CA ARG A 46 6.61 0.42 -24.92
C ARG A 46 7.78 1.13 -24.23
N LEU A 47 8.25 0.58 -23.11
CA LEU A 47 9.26 1.21 -22.27
C LEU A 47 10.69 0.91 -22.74
N LYS A 48 10.93 -0.30 -23.27
CA LYS A 48 12.25 -0.78 -23.72
C LYS A 48 13.35 -0.49 -22.67
N PRO A 49 13.23 -1.05 -21.46
CA PRO A 49 14.21 -0.80 -20.39
C PRO A 49 15.59 -1.36 -20.75
N ASP A 50 16.64 -0.66 -20.32
CA ASP A 50 18.02 -1.19 -20.37
C ASP A 50 18.23 -2.23 -19.25
N ALA A 51 17.62 -2.00 -18.09
CA ALA A 51 17.55 -2.94 -16.98
C ALA A 51 16.28 -2.74 -16.14
N LEU A 52 15.87 -3.81 -15.46
CA LEU A 52 14.62 -3.92 -14.73
C LEU A 52 14.88 -4.35 -13.28
N ALA A 53 14.32 -3.61 -12.33
CA ALA A 53 14.24 -4.01 -10.93
C ALA A 53 12.82 -4.49 -10.61
N VAL A 54 12.70 -5.61 -9.91
CA VAL A 54 11.39 -6.19 -9.58
C VAL A 54 11.27 -6.38 -8.09
N VAL A 55 10.17 -5.88 -7.53
CA VAL A 55 9.68 -6.20 -6.19
C VAL A 55 8.30 -6.83 -6.31
N MET A 56 7.94 -7.71 -5.37
CA MET A 56 6.64 -8.37 -5.39
C MET A 56 6.00 -8.45 -4.00
N THR A 57 4.68 -8.30 -4.00
CA THR A 57 3.77 -8.52 -2.86
C THR A 57 2.52 -9.31 -3.24
N GLY A 58 2.36 -9.63 -4.52
CA GLY A 58 1.22 -10.40 -5.01
C GLY A 58 1.36 -11.91 -4.84
N GLU A 59 2.44 -12.41 -4.26
CA GLU A 59 2.73 -13.85 -4.21
C GLU A 59 1.77 -14.65 -3.31
N LEU A 60 0.98 -13.97 -2.47
CA LEU A 60 -0.06 -14.55 -1.63
C LEU A 60 -1.49 -14.34 -2.18
N ALA A 61 -1.64 -13.96 -3.45
CA ALA A 61 -2.97 -13.86 -4.05
C ALA A 61 -3.71 -15.21 -3.97
N ASP A 62 -5.02 -15.16 -3.71
CA ASP A 62 -5.88 -16.33 -3.45
C ASP A 62 -5.89 -17.40 -4.56
N CYS A 63 -5.37 -17.08 -5.76
CA CYS A 63 -5.24 -18.01 -6.87
C CYS A 63 -4.06 -18.98 -6.74
N PHE A 64 -3.11 -18.73 -5.83
CA PHE A 64 -1.94 -19.58 -5.62
C PHE A 64 -2.14 -20.52 -4.43
N ALA A 65 -1.75 -21.78 -4.57
CA ALA A 65 -1.85 -22.78 -3.50
C ALA A 65 -0.87 -22.49 -2.36
N ASP A 66 0.28 -21.89 -2.68
CA ASP A 66 1.27 -21.43 -1.73
C ASP A 66 2.11 -20.27 -2.28
N LYS A 67 2.95 -19.72 -1.40
CA LYS A 67 3.85 -18.61 -1.70
C LYS A 67 4.87 -18.94 -2.79
N ASP A 68 5.33 -20.19 -2.88
CA ASP A 68 6.35 -20.59 -3.87
C ASP A 68 5.77 -20.58 -5.28
N GLU A 69 4.50 -21.02 -5.43
CA GLU A 69 3.75 -20.93 -6.68
C GLU A 69 3.58 -19.47 -7.12
N GLY A 70 3.15 -18.58 -6.22
CA GLY A 70 2.95 -17.17 -6.53
C GLY A 70 4.23 -16.46 -6.97
N VAL A 71 5.35 -16.68 -6.25
CA VAL A 71 6.67 -16.15 -6.65
C VAL A 71 7.07 -16.68 -8.02
N SER A 72 6.94 -17.99 -8.23
CA SER A 72 7.32 -18.63 -9.50
C SER A 72 6.50 -18.11 -10.68
N PHE A 73 5.19 -17.91 -10.49
CA PHE A 73 4.31 -17.34 -11.50
C PHE A 73 4.74 -15.93 -11.90
N ILE A 74 4.97 -15.05 -10.93
CA ILE A 74 5.37 -13.66 -11.15
C ILE A 74 6.73 -13.61 -11.87
N MET A 75 7.73 -14.36 -11.39
CA MET A 75 9.05 -14.41 -12.01
C MET A 75 8.98 -14.91 -13.45
N ASN A 76 8.23 -15.97 -13.71
CA ASN A 76 8.05 -16.48 -15.08
C ASN A 76 7.37 -15.46 -15.98
N ALA A 77 6.36 -14.73 -15.49
CA ALA A 77 5.68 -13.69 -16.26
C ALA A 77 6.63 -12.55 -16.64
N VAL A 78 7.48 -12.10 -15.71
CA VAL A 78 8.45 -11.04 -15.94
C VAL A 78 9.58 -11.50 -16.87
N ASN A 79 10.21 -12.64 -16.57
CA ASN A 79 11.34 -13.16 -17.36
C ASN A 79 10.93 -13.50 -18.80
N ASN A 80 9.68 -13.89 -19.04
CA ASN A 80 9.18 -14.13 -20.41
C ASN A 80 8.76 -12.85 -21.15
N ALA A 81 8.62 -11.72 -20.45
CA ALA A 81 8.18 -10.46 -21.04
C ALA A 81 9.33 -9.51 -21.38
N PHE A 82 10.40 -9.50 -20.60
CA PHE A 82 11.51 -8.56 -20.74
C PHE A 82 12.79 -9.25 -21.21
N ASP A 83 13.41 -8.68 -22.24
CA ASP A 83 14.71 -9.13 -22.80
C ASP A 83 15.81 -8.13 -22.42
N CYS A 84 16.02 -7.96 -21.11
CA CYS A 84 17.01 -7.05 -20.53
C CYS A 84 17.57 -7.64 -19.24
N LYS A 85 18.52 -6.96 -18.58
CA LYS A 85 18.99 -7.38 -17.25
C LYS A 85 17.85 -7.21 -16.24
N ILE A 86 17.45 -8.30 -15.57
CA ILE A 86 16.38 -8.30 -14.55
C ILE A 86 17.00 -8.63 -13.20
N GLU A 87 16.77 -7.77 -12.22
CA GLU A 87 17.23 -7.93 -10.83
C GLU A 87 16.00 -7.95 -9.90
N TYR A 88 15.92 -8.94 -9.03
CA TYR A 88 14.82 -9.07 -8.06
C TYR A 88 15.29 -8.64 -6.68
N VAL A 89 14.51 -7.81 -6.00
CA VAL A 89 14.82 -7.37 -4.63
C VAL A 89 14.25 -8.37 -3.64
N ASN A 90 15.07 -8.78 -2.68
CA ASN A 90 14.63 -9.61 -1.57
C ASN A 90 14.09 -8.79 -0.39
N ASN A 91 13.52 -9.48 0.59
CA ASN A 91 12.99 -8.92 1.83
C ASN A 91 14.02 -8.22 2.73
N SER A 92 15.31 -8.21 2.35
CA SER A 92 16.39 -7.45 2.98
C SER A 92 16.74 -6.16 2.21
N GLY A 93 16.03 -5.87 1.10
CA GLY A 93 16.26 -4.70 0.26
C GLY A 93 17.43 -4.83 -0.71
N HIS A 94 17.97 -6.04 -0.89
CA HIS A 94 19.12 -6.31 -1.75
C HIS A 94 18.70 -7.04 -3.01
N PHE A 95 19.37 -6.76 -4.13
CA PHE A 95 19.21 -7.56 -5.33
C PHE A 95 19.76 -8.97 -5.10
N GLN A 96 19.00 -9.96 -5.53
CA GLN A 96 19.31 -11.36 -5.32
C GLN A 96 19.34 -12.11 -6.65
N ASP A 97 20.38 -12.93 -6.78
CA ASP A 97 20.46 -13.97 -7.82
C ASP A 97 19.29 -14.95 -7.66
N THR A 98 18.50 -15.06 -8.73
CA THR A 98 17.28 -15.87 -8.81
C THR A 98 17.52 -17.38 -8.77
N THR A 99 18.79 -17.83 -8.84
CA THR A 99 19.18 -19.23 -8.60
C THR A 99 19.18 -19.63 -7.11
N ARG A 100 19.04 -18.66 -6.20
CA ARG A 100 18.97 -18.86 -4.74
C ARG A 100 17.53 -19.11 -4.26
N ASN A 101 17.34 -19.18 -2.95
CA ASN A 101 16.02 -19.33 -2.33
C ASN A 101 15.07 -18.18 -2.73
N THR A 102 14.09 -18.48 -3.58
CA THR A 102 13.16 -17.48 -4.11
C THR A 102 12.12 -17.02 -3.09
N ARG A 103 11.97 -17.73 -1.96
CA ARG A 103 11.06 -17.31 -0.86
C ARG A 103 11.41 -15.94 -0.29
N ASP A 104 12.68 -15.56 -0.35
CA ASP A 104 13.13 -14.28 0.17
C ASP A 104 12.73 -13.10 -0.75
N LEU A 105 12.24 -13.37 -1.97
CA LEU A 105 11.72 -12.34 -2.89
C LEU A 105 10.28 -11.91 -2.55
N ALA A 106 9.60 -12.69 -1.72
CA ALA A 106 8.24 -12.43 -1.28
C ALA A 106 8.15 -11.24 -0.31
N ALA A 107 7.05 -10.50 -0.35
CA ALA A 107 6.76 -9.38 0.56
C ALA A 107 7.88 -8.32 0.62
N ALA A 108 8.45 -7.95 -0.53
CA ALA A 108 9.63 -7.08 -0.62
C ALA A 108 9.33 -5.64 -1.11
N ASN A 109 8.06 -5.25 -1.32
CA ASN A 109 7.69 -3.91 -1.80
C ASN A 109 8.22 -2.78 -0.89
N TRP A 110 8.19 -2.98 0.43
CA TRP A 110 8.67 -2.01 1.39
C TRP A 110 10.19 -2.06 1.57
N ALA A 111 10.86 -3.16 1.20
CA ALA A 111 12.28 -3.37 1.47
C ALA A 111 13.18 -2.47 0.60
N ALA A 112 12.85 -2.32 -0.70
CA ALA A 112 13.53 -1.36 -1.58
C ALA A 112 13.31 0.09 -1.10
N SER A 113 12.07 0.43 -0.75
CA SER A 113 11.69 1.74 -0.20
C SER A 113 12.47 2.07 1.07
N ALA A 114 12.51 1.13 2.02
CA ALA A 114 13.21 1.31 3.29
C ALA A 114 14.72 1.45 3.11
N ARG A 115 15.31 0.73 2.14
CA ARG A 115 16.74 0.88 1.82
C ARG A 115 17.05 2.26 1.24
N LEU A 116 16.24 2.73 0.28
CA LEU A 116 16.43 4.07 -0.30
C LEU A 116 16.24 5.16 0.77
N ILE A 117 15.19 5.06 1.59
CA ILE A 117 14.92 6.00 2.67
C ILE A 117 16.03 5.98 3.72
N GLY A 118 16.51 4.81 4.13
CA GLY A 118 17.60 4.69 5.09
C GLY A 118 18.91 5.33 4.61
N LYS A 119 19.16 5.33 3.29
CA LYS A 119 20.30 6.03 2.68
C LYS A 119 20.12 7.55 2.66
N GLU A 120 18.90 8.00 2.41
CA GLU A 120 18.57 9.40 2.13
C GLU A 120 18.17 10.22 3.36
N VAL A 121 17.61 9.58 4.37
CA VAL A 121 17.04 10.20 5.58
C VAL A 121 17.75 9.70 6.84
N GLY A 122 18.18 8.43 6.87
CA GLY A 122 18.86 7.83 8.02
C GLY A 122 17.93 7.04 8.93
N ASP A 123 18.05 7.25 10.23
CA ASP A 123 17.27 6.53 11.25
C ASP A 123 15.86 7.13 11.33
N CYS A 124 14.86 6.36 10.93
CA CYS A 124 13.46 6.79 10.87
C CYS A 124 12.50 5.59 10.84
N ILE A 125 11.20 5.86 10.89
CA ILE A 125 10.14 4.90 10.64
C ILE A 125 9.56 5.21 9.27
N PHE A 126 9.71 4.30 8.32
CA PHE A 126 9.00 4.41 7.05
C PHE A 126 7.57 3.90 7.21
N VAL A 127 6.59 4.77 7.00
CA VAL A 127 5.17 4.43 7.07
C VAL A 127 4.56 4.57 5.68
N ASP A 128 4.03 3.48 5.14
CA ASP A 128 3.35 3.45 3.83
C ASP A 128 1.92 2.95 4.02
N VAL A 129 0.94 3.83 3.80
CA VAL A 129 -0.48 3.46 3.84
C VAL A 129 -1.00 3.33 2.43
N GLY A 130 -1.12 2.08 1.99
CA GLY A 130 -1.68 1.72 0.69
C GLY A 130 -3.21 1.60 0.71
N SER A 131 -3.75 1.02 -0.36
CA SER A 131 -5.20 0.79 -0.46
C SER A 131 -5.74 -0.24 0.53
N THR A 132 -4.90 -1.15 1.02
CA THR A 132 -5.31 -2.34 1.80
C THR A 132 -4.61 -2.44 3.15
N THR A 133 -3.33 -2.08 3.20
CA THR A 133 -2.45 -2.28 4.35
C THR A 133 -1.73 -0.98 4.69
N SER A 134 -1.27 -0.89 5.94
CA SER A 134 -0.34 0.11 6.44
C SER A 134 0.94 -0.61 6.88
N ASP A 135 2.06 -0.31 6.23
CA ASP A 135 3.38 -0.83 6.57
C ASP A 135 4.09 0.16 7.51
N ILE A 136 4.64 -0.31 8.63
CA ILE A 136 5.34 0.53 9.63
C ILE A 136 6.75 -0.06 9.84
N ILE A 137 7.73 0.46 9.11
CA ILE A 137 9.03 -0.16 8.94
C ILE A 137 10.10 0.65 9.69
N PRO A 138 10.63 0.16 10.82
CA PRO A 138 11.73 0.83 11.51
C PRO A 138 13.04 0.67 10.71
N ILE A 139 13.76 1.78 10.55
CA ILE A 139 15.03 1.87 9.84
C ILE A 139 16.10 2.41 10.80
N LYS A 140 17.22 1.68 10.93
CA LYS A 140 18.36 2.04 11.79
C LYS A 140 19.68 1.78 11.06
N ASN A 141 20.62 2.70 11.18
CA ASN A 141 21.92 2.68 10.50
C ASN A 141 21.77 2.37 9.00
N GLY A 142 20.76 2.98 8.36
CA GLY A 142 20.46 2.82 6.94
C GLY A 142 19.88 1.45 6.53
N LYS A 143 19.43 0.63 7.49
CA LYS A 143 18.84 -0.70 7.23
C LYS A 143 17.53 -0.87 7.99
N HIS A 144 16.54 -1.52 7.38
CA HIS A 144 15.34 -1.88 8.12
C HIS A 144 15.64 -2.93 9.19
N VAL A 145 14.92 -2.88 10.31
CA VAL A 145 14.96 -3.88 11.39
C VAL A 145 13.60 -4.57 11.61
N ALA A 146 12.70 -4.43 10.63
CA ALA A 146 11.40 -5.09 10.59
C ALA A 146 11.50 -6.62 10.52
N GLY A 147 10.42 -7.30 10.87
CA GLY A 147 10.22 -8.73 10.65
C GLY A 147 10.21 -9.10 9.18
N TYR A 148 10.81 -10.25 8.85
CA TYR A 148 10.94 -10.74 7.47
C TYR A 148 9.68 -11.38 6.90
N THR A 149 8.65 -11.61 7.73
CA THR A 149 7.38 -12.19 7.29
C THR A 149 6.22 -11.35 7.81
N ASP A 150 5.13 -11.31 7.07
CA ASP A 150 3.93 -10.58 7.48
C ASP A 150 3.39 -11.05 8.84
N PHE A 151 3.49 -12.36 9.14
CA PHE A 151 3.16 -12.88 10.46
C PHE A 151 3.97 -12.21 11.59
N PHE A 152 5.29 -12.12 11.44
CA PHE A 152 6.10 -11.45 12.45
C PHE A 152 5.90 -9.94 12.46
N ARG A 153 5.60 -9.33 11.32
CA ARG A 153 5.31 -7.89 11.24
C ARG A 153 3.99 -7.56 11.95
N LEU A 154 2.95 -8.37 11.78
CA LEU A 154 1.69 -8.27 12.53
C LEU A 154 1.93 -8.40 14.05
N LEU A 155 2.75 -9.36 14.48
CA LEU A 155 3.11 -9.53 15.89
C LEU A 155 3.89 -8.35 16.50
N ARG A 156 4.49 -7.50 15.66
CA ARG A 156 5.39 -6.41 16.07
C ARG A 156 4.82 -5.03 15.78
N SER A 157 3.56 -4.94 15.36
CA SER A 157 2.92 -3.70 14.91
C SER A 157 3.60 -3.03 13.70
N GLU A 158 4.35 -3.81 12.91
CA GLU A 158 5.06 -3.36 11.70
C GLU A 158 4.21 -3.53 10.42
N LEU A 159 2.99 -4.07 10.57
CA LEU A 159 1.97 -4.23 9.55
C LEU A 159 0.59 -4.13 10.21
N VAL A 160 -0.26 -3.25 9.69
CA VAL A 160 -1.68 -3.15 10.06
C VAL A 160 -2.53 -3.41 8.82
N TYR A 161 -3.51 -4.31 8.93
CA TYR A 161 -4.38 -4.69 7.81
C TYR A 161 -5.57 -3.73 7.62
N ALA A 162 -5.24 -2.45 7.54
CA ALA A 162 -6.18 -1.38 7.23
C ALA A 162 -5.48 -0.39 6.29
N GLY A 163 -6.11 -0.11 5.15
CA GLY A 163 -5.64 0.87 4.17
C GLY A 163 -6.75 1.84 3.75
N THR A 164 -6.40 2.75 2.85
CA THR A 164 -7.26 3.89 2.48
C THR A 164 -8.52 3.48 1.73
N LEU A 165 -8.54 2.35 1.01
CA LEU A 165 -9.64 2.05 0.09
C LEU A 165 -10.45 0.80 0.44
N ARG A 166 -9.80 -0.31 0.77
CA ARG A 166 -10.39 -1.66 0.71
C ARG A 166 -10.82 -2.24 2.05
N THR A 167 -10.58 -1.54 3.15
CA THR A 167 -10.84 -2.07 4.49
C THR A 167 -12.35 -2.14 4.73
N ASN A 168 -12.89 -3.33 5.01
CA ASN A 168 -14.28 -3.48 5.43
C ASN A 168 -14.52 -2.69 6.73
N LEU A 169 -15.53 -1.83 6.76
CA LEU A 169 -15.81 -1.01 7.94
C LEU A 169 -16.14 -1.86 9.19
N ALA A 170 -16.67 -3.07 9.03
CA ALA A 170 -16.91 -4.00 10.14
C ALA A 170 -15.63 -4.51 10.83
N ALA A 171 -14.48 -4.39 10.16
CA ALA A 171 -13.17 -4.71 10.74
C ALA A 171 -12.68 -3.59 11.67
N LEU A 172 -13.12 -2.35 11.45
CA LEU A 172 -12.72 -1.17 12.23
C LEU A 172 -13.75 -0.87 13.33
N LEU A 173 -15.03 -0.91 12.98
CA LEU A 173 -16.12 -0.46 13.86
C LEU A 173 -16.87 -1.66 14.45
N LYS A 174 -17.24 -1.55 15.72
CA LYS A 174 -18.20 -2.44 16.41
C LYS A 174 -19.52 -1.74 16.68
N THR A 175 -19.44 -0.45 16.96
CA THR A 175 -20.56 0.46 17.15
C THR A 175 -20.24 1.80 16.50
N VAL A 176 -21.27 2.59 16.24
CA VAL A 176 -21.18 3.98 15.77
C VAL A 176 -22.14 4.84 16.58
N GLU A 177 -21.79 6.10 16.77
CA GLU A 177 -22.68 7.07 17.41
C GLU A 177 -23.53 7.77 16.35
N LEU A 178 -24.85 7.65 16.44
CA LEU A 178 -25.82 8.33 15.58
C LEU A 178 -26.67 9.30 16.42
N LYS A 179 -27.47 10.16 15.78
CA LYS A 179 -28.38 11.08 16.50
C LYS A 179 -29.33 10.37 17.47
N GLU A 180 -29.80 9.18 17.10
CA GLU A 180 -30.72 8.37 17.92
C GLU A 180 -29.99 7.54 19.00
N GLY A 181 -28.65 7.54 19.01
CA GLY A 181 -27.80 6.88 19.99
C GLY A 181 -26.81 5.88 19.39
N THR A 182 -26.15 5.11 20.27
CA THR A 182 -25.17 4.09 19.89
C THR A 182 -25.82 2.95 19.11
N CYS A 183 -25.36 2.71 17.88
CA CYS A 183 -25.83 1.65 17.01
C CYS A 183 -24.74 0.59 16.77
N ARG A 184 -25.11 -0.69 16.74
CA ARG A 184 -24.18 -1.77 16.33
C ARG A 184 -24.10 -1.85 14.82
N VAL A 185 -22.91 -2.15 14.30
CA VAL A 185 -22.68 -2.29 12.86
C VAL A 185 -22.90 -3.73 12.38
N SER A 186 -23.37 -3.89 11.15
CA SER A 186 -23.41 -5.16 10.43
C SER A 186 -21.99 -5.68 10.16
N SER A 187 -21.83 -7.00 10.12
CA SER A 187 -20.57 -7.65 9.70
C SER A 187 -20.42 -7.78 8.19
N GLU A 188 -21.50 -7.56 7.42
CA GLU A 188 -21.51 -7.68 5.96
C GLU A 188 -20.59 -6.65 5.30
N LEU A 189 -20.01 -7.04 4.14
CA LEU A 189 -19.20 -6.12 3.32
C LEU A 189 -20.12 -5.16 2.55
N PHE A 190 -20.72 -4.20 3.26
CA PHE A 190 -21.55 -3.17 2.63
C PHE A 190 -20.77 -1.96 2.17
N ALA A 191 -19.80 -1.53 2.96
CA ALA A 191 -18.98 -0.34 2.71
C ALA A 191 -17.53 -0.59 3.11
N THR A 192 -16.65 0.23 2.55
CA THR A 192 -15.21 0.19 2.76
C THR A 192 -14.67 1.56 3.19
N THR A 193 -13.40 1.64 3.57
CA THR A 193 -12.73 2.92 3.89
C THR A 193 -12.79 3.91 2.74
N ALA A 194 -12.81 3.46 1.47
CA ALA A 194 -13.01 4.36 0.33
C ALA A 194 -14.33 5.13 0.41
N ASP A 195 -15.42 4.49 0.84
CA ASP A 195 -16.73 5.13 0.94
C ASP A 195 -16.74 6.23 2.00
N ALA A 196 -16.10 5.96 3.15
CA ALA A 196 -15.94 6.94 4.22
C ALA A 196 -15.09 8.13 3.76
N TYR A 197 -13.92 7.89 3.17
CA TYR A 197 -13.01 8.96 2.75
C TYR A 197 -13.53 9.76 1.55
N MET A 198 -14.29 9.14 0.64
CA MET A 198 -15.03 9.88 -0.40
C MET A 198 -16.08 10.82 0.21
N LEU A 199 -16.81 10.34 1.22
CA LEU A 199 -17.85 11.15 1.87
C LEU A 199 -17.24 12.33 2.65
N LEU A 200 -16.08 12.12 3.29
CA LEU A 200 -15.32 13.16 4.00
C LEU A 200 -14.56 14.12 3.05
N GLY A 201 -14.37 13.74 1.80
CA GLY A 201 -13.57 14.50 0.83
C GLY A 201 -12.06 14.36 1.02
N ASP A 202 -11.61 13.35 1.78
CA ASP A 202 -10.19 13.03 1.97
C ASP A 202 -9.60 12.34 0.72
N ILE A 203 -10.45 11.71 -0.10
CA ILE A 203 -10.09 11.20 -1.42
C ILE A 203 -11.12 11.64 -2.47
N ASP A 204 -10.70 11.64 -3.73
CA ASP A 204 -11.56 11.91 -4.87
C ASP A 204 -11.92 10.63 -5.66
N ARG A 205 -12.76 10.81 -6.68
CA ARG A 205 -13.23 9.71 -7.53
C ARG A 205 -12.09 9.01 -8.29
N ASP A 206 -11.02 9.73 -8.62
CA ASP A 206 -9.89 9.20 -9.37
C ASP A 206 -9.03 8.29 -8.47
N LEU A 207 -8.97 8.59 -7.17
CA LEU A 207 -8.34 7.74 -6.16
C LEU A 207 -9.18 6.54 -5.73
N PHE A 208 -10.51 6.57 -5.87
CA PHE A 208 -11.39 5.42 -5.60
C PHE A 208 -11.30 4.36 -6.72
N THR A 209 -10.15 3.71 -6.85
CA THR A 209 -9.84 2.81 -7.98
C THR A 209 -10.38 1.39 -7.81
N CYS A 210 -10.70 0.95 -6.59
CA CYS A 210 -11.18 -0.41 -6.35
C CYS A 210 -12.64 -0.61 -6.79
N GLU A 211 -13.05 -1.87 -6.88
CA GLU A 211 -14.46 -2.25 -7.07
C GLU A 211 -15.25 -1.83 -5.82
N THR A 212 -16.48 -1.35 -6.03
CA THR A 212 -17.42 -1.01 -4.95
C THR A 212 -18.12 -2.28 -4.46
N SER A 213 -18.43 -2.35 -3.17
CA SER A 213 -18.99 -3.57 -2.56
C SER A 213 -20.32 -4.01 -3.16
N ASP A 214 -21.10 -3.09 -3.73
CA ASP A 214 -22.38 -3.36 -4.39
C ASP A 214 -22.33 -3.25 -5.93
N GLY A 215 -21.14 -3.03 -6.50
CA GLY A 215 -20.95 -2.83 -7.94
C GLY A 215 -21.56 -1.53 -8.49
N ALA A 216 -22.11 -0.65 -7.65
CA ALA A 216 -22.66 0.63 -8.05
C ALA A 216 -21.56 1.68 -8.28
N GLY A 217 -21.96 2.93 -8.53
CA GLY A 217 -21.03 4.02 -8.75
C GLY A 217 -20.21 4.40 -7.51
N ARG A 218 -19.27 5.31 -7.75
CA ARG A 218 -18.32 5.85 -6.78
C ARG A 218 -18.62 7.30 -6.44
N ASP A 219 -19.79 7.79 -6.83
CA ASP A 219 -20.18 9.14 -6.48
C ASP A 219 -20.60 9.19 -5.02
N ARG A 220 -20.77 10.42 -4.52
CA ARG A 220 -21.09 10.66 -3.12
C ARG A 220 -22.39 9.98 -2.69
N ILE A 221 -23.41 9.98 -3.54
CA ILE A 221 -24.72 9.41 -3.19
C ILE A 221 -24.65 7.87 -3.12
N ASP A 222 -23.87 7.22 -3.98
CA ASP A 222 -23.64 5.78 -3.92
C ASP A 222 -22.80 5.38 -2.69
N CYS A 223 -21.81 6.19 -2.32
CA CYS A 223 -21.07 5.99 -1.05
C CYS A 223 -22.01 6.10 0.16
N MET A 224 -22.88 7.11 0.19
CA MET A 224 -23.88 7.29 1.25
C MET A 224 -24.82 6.08 1.37
N ARG A 225 -25.29 5.53 0.25
CA ARG A 225 -26.13 4.32 0.23
C ARG A 225 -25.42 3.12 0.84
N ARG A 226 -24.14 2.91 0.50
CA ARG A 226 -23.33 1.83 1.07
C ARG A 226 -23.09 2.03 2.57
N LEU A 227 -22.76 3.25 2.99
CA LEU A 227 -22.57 3.59 4.40
C LEU A 227 -23.85 3.40 5.22
N ALA A 228 -25.04 3.71 4.69
CA ALA A 228 -26.30 3.50 5.41
C ALA A 228 -26.55 2.02 5.75
N ARG A 229 -26.19 1.13 4.83
CA ARG A 229 -26.34 -0.32 5.02
C ARG A 229 -25.43 -0.87 6.14
N VAL A 230 -24.38 -0.17 6.54
CA VAL A 230 -23.50 -0.56 7.66
C VAL A 230 -24.29 -0.67 8.96
N VAL A 231 -25.33 0.14 9.13
CA VAL A 231 -26.27 0.09 10.28
C VAL A 231 -27.62 -0.50 9.90
N CYS A 232 -27.65 -1.29 8.80
CA CYS A 232 -28.85 -1.92 8.26
C CYS A 232 -29.97 -0.94 7.89
N ALA A 233 -29.62 0.30 7.52
CA ALA A 233 -30.56 1.35 7.15
C ALA A 233 -30.44 1.72 5.66
N ASP A 234 -31.34 2.60 5.20
CA ASP A 234 -31.20 3.33 3.94
C ASP A 234 -31.28 4.87 4.12
N LEU A 235 -31.21 5.60 3.00
CA LEU A 235 -31.22 7.08 3.01
C LEU A 235 -32.58 7.70 3.38
N ALA A 236 -33.65 6.92 3.52
CA ALA A 236 -34.93 7.37 4.05
C ALA A 236 -35.00 7.24 5.58
N GLU A 237 -34.15 6.39 6.17
CA GLU A 237 -34.14 6.10 7.62
C GLU A 237 -33.11 6.93 8.39
N ILE A 238 -31.94 7.21 7.81
CA ILE A 238 -30.87 7.98 8.47
C ILE A 238 -30.45 9.19 7.66
N SER A 239 -30.00 10.25 8.34
CA SER A 239 -29.66 11.51 7.67
C SER A 239 -28.22 11.51 7.14
N GLU A 240 -27.92 12.50 6.29
CA GLU A 240 -26.56 12.72 5.83
C GLU A 240 -25.57 13.04 6.98
N GLU A 241 -26.03 13.72 8.03
CA GLU A 241 -25.17 13.97 9.19
C GLU A 241 -24.83 12.68 9.94
N ASP A 242 -25.77 11.73 10.06
CA ASP A 242 -25.50 10.41 10.65
C ASP A 242 -24.44 9.65 9.83
N LEU A 243 -24.55 9.71 8.50
CA LEU A 243 -23.56 9.12 7.60
C LEU A 243 -22.17 9.76 7.72
N LEU A 244 -22.12 11.09 7.89
CA LEU A 244 -20.88 11.81 8.16
C LEU A 244 -20.29 11.44 9.54
N MET A 245 -21.12 11.17 10.55
CA MET A 245 -20.66 10.66 11.84
C MET A 245 -20.03 9.27 11.69
N ILE A 246 -20.68 8.35 10.97
CA ILE A 246 -20.10 7.03 10.65
C ILE A 246 -18.73 7.19 9.98
N ALA A 247 -18.64 8.03 8.94
CA ALA A 247 -17.39 8.22 8.22
C ALA A 247 -16.27 8.83 9.11
N LYS A 248 -16.62 9.75 10.03
CA LYS A 248 -15.67 10.30 11.01
C LYS A 248 -15.20 9.24 12.00
N ASP A 249 -16.11 8.40 12.50
CA ASP A 249 -15.76 7.29 13.40
C ASP A 249 -14.79 6.31 12.72
N VAL A 250 -14.97 6.03 11.42
CA VAL A 250 -14.02 5.25 10.61
C VAL A 250 -12.64 5.90 10.62
N LYS A 251 -12.57 7.19 10.25
CA LYS A 251 -11.31 7.94 10.16
C LYS A 251 -10.58 7.99 11.50
N GLU A 252 -11.29 8.31 12.57
CA GLU A 252 -10.73 8.40 13.92
C GLU A 252 -10.22 7.04 14.42
N THR A 253 -10.98 5.96 14.17
CA THR A 253 -10.56 4.60 14.52
C THR A 253 -9.31 4.19 13.75
N GLN A 254 -9.27 4.44 12.44
CA GLN A 254 -8.11 4.08 11.61
C GLN A 254 -6.85 4.85 12.00
N ILE A 255 -6.97 6.15 12.28
CA ILE A 255 -5.83 6.96 12.75
C ILE A 255 -5.38 6.50 14.14
N SER A 256 -6.31 6.19 15.05
CA SER A 256 -5.96 5.68 16.38
C SER A 256 -5.18 4.37 16.33
N LEU A 257 -5.61 3.42 15.48
CA LEU A 257 -4.88 2.17 15.24
C LEU A 257 -3.48 2.43 14.67
N LEU A 258 -3.36 3.39 13.75
CA LEU A 258 -2.07 3.77 13.17
C LEU A 258 -1.15 4.42 14.22
N CYS A 259 -1.68 5.31 15.07
CA CYS A 259 -0.95 5.90 16.19
C CYS A 259 -0.40 4.84 17.15
N GLU A 260 -1.23 3.86 17.54
CA GLU A 260 -0.81 2.76 18.42
C GLU A 260 0.33 1.95 17.80
N ALA A 261 0.21 1.60 16.51
CA ALA A 261 1.22 0.83 15.80
C ALA A 261 2.53 1.60 15.66
N ILE A 262 2.47 2.86 15.24
CA ILE A 262 3.63 3.75 15.09
C ILE A 262 4.32 3.96 16.44
N SER A 263 3.57 4.29 17.50
CA SER A 263 4.11 4.47 18.85
C SER A 263 4.84 3.22 19.34
N THR A 264 4.24 2.04 19.15
CA THR A 264 4.88 0.76 19.51
C THR A 264 6.21 0.57 18.79
N VAL A 265 6.26 0.83 17.48
CA VAL A 265 7.48 0.70 16.68
C VAL A 265 8.51 1.76 17.03
N ALA A 266 8.09 3.01 17.25
CA ALA A 266 8.92 4.14 17.63
C ALA A 266 9.64 3.89 18.96
N GLU A 267 8.89 3.55 20.01
CA GLU A 267 9.42 3.33 21.36
C GLU A 267 10.39 2.15 21.40
N LYS A 268 10.01 1.03 20.77
CA LYS A 268 10.83 -0.18 20.72
C LYS A 268 12.18 0.07 20.06
N ASN A 269 12.24 0.95 19.07
CA ASN A 269 13.43 1.19 18.26
C ASN A 269 14.18 2.48 18.64
N GLY A 270 13.59 3.34 19.47
CA GLY A 270 14.13 4.65 19.82
C GLY A 270 14.19 5.60 18.63
N LEU A 271 13.11 5.68 17.86
CA LEU A 271 12.99 6.50 16.65
C LEU A 271 11.94 7.58 16.86
N ASP A 272 12.22 8.79 16.37
CA ASP A 272 11.36 9.98 16.53
C ASP A 272 10.89 10.59 15.20
N THR A 273 11.42 10.08 14.08
CA THR A 273 11.20 10.60 12.74
C THR A 273 10.42 9.61 11.88
N ILE A 274 9.39 10.08 11.19
CA ILE A 274 8.56 9.35 10.24
C ILE A 274 8.84 9.83 8.82
N VAL A 275 8.88 8.88 7.88
CA VAL A 275 8.80 9.17 6.45
C VAL A 275 7.49 8.58 5.92
N SER A 276 6.58 9.44 5.46
CA SER A 276 5.24 9.04 5.00
C SER A 276 5.18 8.77 3.50
N ALA A 277 4.43 7.74 3.10
CA ALA A 277 4.14 7.43 1.71
C ALA A 277 2.76 6.81 1.52
N GLY A 278 2.37 6.72 0.25
CA GLY A 278 1.20 6.00 -0.19
C GLY A 278 -0.06 6.87 -0.29
N LEU A 279 -1.20 6.21 -0.46
CA LEU A 279 -2.49 6.91 -0.63
C LEU A 279 -2.99 7.53 0.69
N GLY A 280 -2.50 7.04 1.83
CA GLY A 280 -2.93 7.46 3.15
C GLY A 280 -1.99 8.44 3.85
N GLU A 281 -1.15 9.20 3.14
CA GLU A 281 -0.23 10.17 3.78
C GLU A 281 -0.94 11.12 4.74
N PHE A 282 -2.15 11.57 4.40
CA PHE A 282 -2.97 12.42 5.28
C PHE A 282 -3.26 11.77 6.66
N MET A 283 -3.37 10.44 6.74
CA MET A 283 -3.52 9.74 8.03
C MET A 283 -2.21 9.65 8.78
N ILE A 284 -1.09 9.49 8.07
CA ILE A 284 0.24 9.37 8.66
C ILE A 284 0.65 10.72 9.27
N GLU A 285 0.43 11.82 8.55
CA GLU A 285 0.72 13.18 9.02
C GLU A 285 -0.07 13.52 10.28
N GLU A 286 -1.37 13.21 10.30
CA GLU A 286 -2.22 13.39 11.48
C GLU A 286 -1.75 12.49 12.65
N ALA A 287 -1.37 11.24 12.38
CA ALA A 287 -0.82 10.36 13.41
C ALA A 287 0.51 10.88 13.98
N ALA A 288 1.40 11.36 13.13
CA ALA A 288 2.68 11.95 13.53
C ALA A 288 2.48 13.17 14.43
N MET A 289 1.55 14.06 14.05
CA MET A 289 1.18 15.23 14.82
C MET A 289 0.66 14.85 16.23
N ARG A 290 -0.23 13.86 16.31
CA ARG A 290 -0.77 13.36 17.59
C ARG A 290 0.30 12.75 18.49
N LEU A 291 1.29 12.08 17.91
CA LEU A 291 2.39 11.44 18.63
C LEU A 291 3.55 12.41 18.95
N GLY A 292 3.57 13.60 18.37
CA GLY A 292 4.68 14.54 18.50
C GLY A 292 5.96 14.06 17.83
N LEU A 293 5.83 13.31 16.73
CA LEU A 293 6.94 12.79 15.93
C LEU A 293 7.19 13.70 14.71
N ASP A 294 8.44 13.84 14.30
CA ASP A 294 8.78 14.56 13.06
C ASP A 294 8.27 13.75 11.87
N CYS A 295 7.73 14.42 10.83
CA CYS A 295 7.19 13.73 9.66
C CYS A 295 7.67 14.37 8.36
N PHE A 296 8.21 13.55 7.46
CA PHE A 296 8.65 13.95 6.13
C PHE A 296 7.84 13.21 5.07
N SER A 297 7.17 13.95 4.20
CA SER A 297 6.40 13.36 3.12
C SER A 297 7.30 12.93 1.95
N THR A 298 7.09 11.70 1.46
CA THR A 298 7.66 11.28 0.18
C THR A 298 7.06 12.08 -0.98
N SER A 299 5.80 12.52 -0.88
CA SER A 299 5.19 13.44 -1.84
C SER A 299 5.90 14.80 -1.87
N ASP A 300 6.37 15.31 -0.74
CA ASP A 300 7.13 16.57 -0.71
C ASP A 300 8.54 16.39 -1.28
N LYS A 301 9.22 15.28 -0.96
CA LYS A 301 10.62 15.06 -1.37
C LYS A 301 10.75 14.59 -2.82
N TRP A 302 9.88 13.69 -3.28
CA TRP A 302 9.95 13.07 -4.62
C TRP A 302 8.76 13.40 -5.52
N GLY A 303 7.71 14.04 -5.00
CA GLY A 303 6.51 14.39 -5.75
C GLY A 303 5.37 13.38 -5.54
N PRO A 304 4.10 13.85 -5.56
CA PRO A 304 2.93 13.03 -5.21
C PRO A 304 2.71 11.83 -6.14
N GLU A 305 3.03 11.98 -7.43
CA GLU A 305 2.92 10.86 -8.37
C GLU A 305 3.97 9.77 -8.13
N ILE A 306 5.14 10.12 -7.59
CA ILE A 306 6.16 9.13 -7.20
C ILE A 306 5.76 8.43 -5.91
N SER A 307 5.21 9.15 -4.92
CA SER A 307 4.72 8.54 -3.67
C SER A 307 3.74 7.37 -3.93
N LYS A 308 2.83 7.53 -4.90
CA LYS A 308 1.87 6.47 -5.31
C LYS A 308 2.53 5.19 -5.85
N VAL A 309 3.74 5.30 -6.40
CA VAL A 309 4.50 4.19 -7.00
C VAL A 309 5.86 3.98 -6.34
N PHE A 310 6.01 4.42 -5.08
CA PHE A 310 7.31 4.55 -4.42
C PHE A 310 8.14 3.25 -4.39
N PRO A 311 7.57 2.06 -4.10
CA PRO A 311 8.32 0.80 -4.20
C PRO A 311 9.01 0.57 -5.56
N ALA A 312 8.30 0.86 -6.65
CA ALA A 312 8.84 0.73 -7.99
C ALA A 312 9.93 1.78 -8.25
N TYR A 313 9.71 3.02 -7.82
CA TYR A 313 10.71 4.09 -7.95
C TYR A 313 11.99 3.79 -7.17
N ALA A 314 11.85 3.35 -5.92
CA ALA A 314 12.98 2.99 -5.06
C ALA A 314 13.80 1.84 -5.66
N ALA A 315 13.14 0.80 -6.17
CA ALA A 315 13.81 -0.30 -6.86
C ALA A 315 14.58 0.18 -8.11
N ALA A 316 13.97 1.06 -8.91
CA ALA A 316 14.61 1.64 -10.09
C ALA A 316 15.86 2.47 -9.72
N LYS A 317 15.76 3.29 -8.66
CA LYS A 317 16.87 4.11 -8.15
C LYS A 317 18.03 3.28 -7.65
N LEU A 318 17.75 2.26 -6.84
CA LEU A 318 18.79 1.36 -6.34
C LEU A 318 19.49 0.62 -7.49
N LEU A 319 18.74 0.23 -8.53
CA LEU A 319 19.32 -0.41 -9.70
C LEU A 319 20.22 0.53 -10.50
N GLU A 320 19.81 1.78 -10.72
CA GLU A 320 20.64 2.80 -11.35
C GLU A 320 21.97 2.95 -10.61
N GLU A 321 21.93 3.09 -9.28
CA GLU A 321 23.12 3.29 -8.46
C GLU A 321 24.09 2.11 -8.50
N GLU A 322 23.60 0.87 -8.48
CA GLU A 322 24.46 -0.32 -8.51
C GLU A 322 25.07 -0.62 -9.89
N ASN A 323 24.57 0.00 -10.97
CA ASN A 323 25.14 -0.13 -12.32
C ASN A 323 25.95 1.10 -12.77
N VAL A 324 25.93 2.20 -12.01
CA VAL A 324 26.76 3.39 -12.25
C VAL A 324 28.06 3.36 -11.42
N ASN A 325 28.08 2.60 -10.32
CA ASN A 325 29.28 2.31 -9.52
C ASN A 325 30.05 1.09 -10.07
#